data_AF-A0A154PTC5-F1
#
_entry.id   AF-A0A154PTC5-F1
#
_cell.length_a   1.000
_cell.length_b   1.000
_cell.length_c   1.000
_cell.angle_alpha   90.00
_cell.angle_beta   90.00
_cell.angle_gamma   90.00
#
_symmetry.space_group_name_H-M   'P 1'
#
loop_
_entity.id
_entity.type
_entity.pdbx_description
1 polymer ?
#
loop_
_entity_poly.entity_id
_entity_poly.type
_entity_poly.pdbx_seq_one_letter_code
_entity_poly.pdbx_strand_id
1 'polypeptide(L)'
;MKCIKLLLNLNIWCGILINEIIGPYFSEGTLTPGMYKAFLQNELPYLLKEISLNQLQNAWFQHDGAPPHYALIVRARLTDMSLNRWI
;
A
#
# COMPACT_ATOMS: atom_id res chain seq x y z
N MET A 1 -16.61 7.51 -31.69
CA MET A 1 -16.69 7.40 -30.22
C MET A 1 -17.05 5.96 -29.86
N LYS A 2 -16.05 5.07 -29.77
CA LYS A 2 -16.27 3.69 -29.31
C LYS A 2 -15.98 3.67 -27.81
N CYS A 3 -17.03 3.45 -27.02
CA CYS A 3 -16.91 3.13 -25.60
C CYS A 3 -16.28 1.73 -25.52
N ILE A 4 -14.95 1.69 -25.41
CA ILE A 4 -14.22 0.47 -25.10
C ILE A 4 -14.43 0.24 -23.60
N LYS A 5 -15.35 -0.67 -23.26
CA LYS A 5 -15.52 -1.18 -21.91
C LYS A 5 -14.42 -2.23 -21.69
N LEU A 6 -13.20 -1.79 -21.38
CA LEU A 6 -12.16 -2.71 -20.90
C LEU A 6 -12.55 -3.13 -19.49
N LEU A 7 -12.83 -4.42 -19.30
CA LEU A 7 -13.01 -5.06 -18.00
C LEU A 7 -11.67 -5.15 -17.25
N LEU A 8 -10.98 -4.03 -17.06
CA LEU A 8 -9.79 -3.97 -16.23
C LEU A 8 -10.26 -3.76 -14.79
N ASN A 9 -10.15 -4.81 -13.96
CA ASN A 9 -10.21 -4.64 -12.52
C ASN A 9 -8.99 -3.78 -12.13
N LEU A 10 -9.25 -2.55 -11.70
CA LEU A 10 -8.23 -1.60 -11.28
C LEU A 10 -8.30 -1.48 -9.76
N ASN A 11 -7.22 -1.82 -9.08
CA ASN A 11 -7.06 -1.55 -7.65
C ASN A 11 -6.34 -0.22 -7.48
N ILE A 12 -6.80 0.55 -6.50
CA ILE A 12 -6.21 1.82 -6.12
C ILE A 12 -5.79 1.71 -4.66
N TRP A 13 -4.56 2.07 -4.36
CA TRP A 13 -4.09 2.27 -3.00
C TRP A 13 -3.87 3.75 -2.73
N CYS A 14 -4.36 4.24 -1.60
CA CYS A 14 -4.06 5.55 -1.07
C CYS A 14 -3.82 5.43 0.44
N GLY A 15 -2.82 6.15 0.94
CA GLY A 15 -2.59 6.36 2.37
C GLY A 15 -3.07 7.74 2.79
N ILE A 16 -3.41 7.87 4.07
CA ILE A 16 -3.66 9.17 4.70
C ILE A 16 -2.73 9.25 5.92
N LEU A 17 -2.02 10.37 6.05
CA LEU A 17 -1.18 10.64 7.20
C LEU A 17 -1.39 12.09 7.65
N ILE A 18 -2.03 12.26 8.80
CA ILE A 18 -2.33 13.57 9.40
C ILE A 18 -3.18 14.42 8.44
N ASN A 19 -2.55 15.30 7.65
CA ASN A 19 -3.19 16.20 6.70
C ASN A 19 -2.76 15.92 5.25
N GLU A 20 -1.98 14.86 5.02
CA GLU A 20 -1.42 14.50 3.71
C GLU A 20 -2.11 13.26 3.15
N ILE A 21 -2.35 13.27 1.84
CA ILE A 21 -2.74 12.09 1.06
C ILE A 21 -1.49 11.54 0.38
N ILE A 22 -1.26 10.24 0.52
CA ILE A 22 -0.11 9.53 -0.02
C ILE A 22 -0.60 8.61 -1.15
N GLY A 23 0.01 8.72 -2.33
CA GLY A 23 -0.48 8.05 -3.56
C GLY A 23 -1.24 9.03 -4.46
N PRO A 24 -2.21 8.56 -5.28
CA PRO A 24 -2.65 7.17 -5.46
C PRO A 24 -1.60 6.27 -6.13
N TYR A 25 -1.65 4.98 -5.82
CA TYR A 25 -0.99 3.92 -6.59
C TYR A 25 -2.02 3.04 -7.28
N PHE A 26 -1.80 2.75 -8.55
CA PHE A 26 -2.70 1.97 -9.39
C PHE A 26 -2.09 0.61 -9.72
N SER A 27 -2.88 -0.45 -9.60
CA SER A 27 -2.48 -1.80 -10.06
C SER A 27 -3.64 -2.51 -10.75
N GLU A 28 -3.34 -3.13 -11.89
CA GLU A 28 -4.31 -3.86 -12.69
C GLU A 28 -4.44 -5.32 -12.23
N GLY A 29 -5.63 -5.88 -12.41
CA GLY A 29 -5.94 -7.27 -12.10
C GLY A 29 -6.54 -7.45 -10.69
N THR A 30 -6.54 -8.70 -10.21
CA THR A 30 -6.99 -9.00 -8.84
C THR A 30 -5.81 -8.85 -7.90
N LEU A 31 -5.97 -8.06 -6.82
CA LEU A 31 -4.91 -7.86 -5.85
C LEU A 31 -4.53 -9.20 -5.19
N THR A 32 -3.27 -9.62 -5.38
CA THR A 32 -2.71 -10.80 -4.72
C THR A 32 -1.77 -10.39 -3.58
N PRO A 33 -1.52 -11.27 -2.60
CA PRO A 33 -0.49 -11.04 -1.58
C PRO A 33 0.88 -10.69 -2.16
N GLY A 34 1.27 -11.34 -3.27
CA GLY A 34 2.55 -11.10 -3.93
C GLY A 34 2.64 -9.70 -4.53
N MET A 35 1.57 -9.25 -5.21
CA MET A 35 1.47 -7.89 -5.74
C MET A 35 1.52 -6.85 -4.63
N TYR A 36 0.79 -7.06 -3.53
CA TYR A 36 0.80 -6.13 -2.41
C TYR A 36 2.15 -6.05 -1.71
N LYS A 37 2.82 -7.19 -1.50
CA LYS A 37 4.20 -7.21 -0.99
C LYS A 37 5.15 -6.44 -1.92
N ALA A 38 5.06 -6.65 -3.23
CA ALA A 38 5.88 -5.96 -4.20
C ALA A 38 5.65 -4.44 -4.15
N PHE A 39 4.40 -4.00 -4.03
CA PHE A 39 4.05 -2.60 -3.79
C PHE A 39 4.71 -2.06 -2.50
N LEU A 40 4.61 -2.75 -1.36
CA LEU A 40 5.24 -2.34 -0.09
C LEU A 40 6.78 -2.27 -0.16
N GLN A 41 7.40 -3.08 -1.02
CA GLN A 41 8.85 -3.12 -1.19
C GLN A 41 9.36 -2.06 -2.15
N ASN A 42 8.67 -1.87 -3.27
CA ASN A 42 9.21 -1.14 -4.41
C ASN A 42 8.56 0.22 -4.60
N GLU A 43 7.27 0.37 -4.33
CA GLU A 43 6.52 1.57 -4.71
C GLU A 43 6.25 2.47 -3.50
N LEU A 44 5.81 1.88 -2.39
CA LEU A 44 5.48 2.62 -1.18
C LEU A 44 6.65 3.49 -0.66
N PRO A 45 7.93 3.06 -0.67
CA PRO A 45 9.04 3.93 -0.26
C PRO A 45 9.14 5.22 -1.08
N TYR A 46 8.84 5.17 -2.38
CA TYR A 46 8.83 6.37 -3.22
C TYR A 46 7.67 7.30 -2.87
N LEU A 47 6.49 6.74 -2.57
CA LEU A 47 5.33 7.52 -2.14
C LEU A 47 5.55 8.19 -0.78
N LEU A 48 6.35 7.57 0.09
CA LEU A 48 6.67 8.11 1.42
C LEU A 48 7.87 9.07 1.43
N LYS A 49 8.51 9.32 0.29
CA LYS A 49 9.78 10.06 0.22
C LYS A 49 9.69 11.49 0.78
N GLU A 50 8.55 12.15 0.61
CA GLU A 50 8.31 13.51 1.10
C GLU A 50 7.83 13.56 2.56
N ILE A 51 7.57 12.40 3.18
CA ILE A 51 7.20 12.30 4.58
C ILE A 51 8.48 12.27 5.43
N SER A 52 8.54 13.12 6.46
CA SER A 52 9.72 13.14 7.33
C SER A 52 9.91 11.81 8.07
N LEU A 53 11.17 11.42 8.29
CA LEU A 53 11.49 10.21 9.04
C LEU A 53 10.87 10.21 10.45
N ASN A 54 10.80 11.38 11.10
CA ASN A 54 10.17 11.50 12.41
C ASN A 54 8.66 11.20 12.36
N GLN A 55 7.95 11.63 11.31
CA GLN A 55 6.55 11.27 11.14
C GLN A 55 6.39 9.76 10.89
N LEU A 56 7.21 9.16 10.03
CA LEU A 56 7.15 7.71 9.75
C LEU A 56 7.49 6.86 10.99
N GLN A 57 8.48 7.27 11.78
CA GLN A 57 8.90 6.55 12.99
C GLN A 57 7.85 6.62 14.12
N ASN A 58 6.99 7.63 14.12
CA ASN A 58 5.92 7.77 15.11
C ASN A 58 4.55 7.32 14.58
N ALA A 59 4.46 6.92 13.31
CA ALA A 59 3.23 6.44 12.70
C ALA A 59 2.99 4.94 12.93
N TRP A 60 1.71 4.56 12.87
CA TRP A 60 1.25 3.19 12.73
C TRP A 60 0.75 2.97 11.31
N PHE A 61 1.14 1.85 10.70
CA PHE A 61 0.60 1.45 9.41
C PHE A 61 -0.71 0.70 9.61
N GLN A 62 -1.84 1.26 9.17
CA GLN A 62 -3.17 0.68 9.36
C GLN A 62 -3.78 0.27 8.02
N HIS A 63 -4.39 -0.91 7.97
CA HIS A 63 -5.16 -1.38 6.81
C HIS A 63 -6.43 -2.15 7.24
N ASP A 64 -7.23 -2.58 6.27
CA ASP A 64 -8.36 -3.45 6.51
C ASP A 64 -7.94 -4.94 6.60
N GLY A 65 -8.89 -5.80 6.94
CA GLY A 65 -8.69 -7.25 7.04
C GLY A 65 -8.73 -7.99 5.70
N ALA A 66 -8.51 -7.32 4.56
CA ALA A 66 -8.59 -7.97 3.25
C ALA A 66 -7.54 -9.11 3.13
N PRO A 67 -7.88 -10.28 2.55
CA PRO A 67 -6.98 -11.43 2.50
C PRO A 67 -5.57 -11.14 1.94
N PRO A 68 -5.39 -10.30 0.88
CA PRO A 68 -4.07 -9.95 0.39
C PRO A 68 -3.19 -9.24 1.42
N HIS A 69 -3.78 -8.44 2.33
CA HIS A 69 -3.06 -7.65 3.32
C HIS A 69 -2.63 -8.49 4.54
N TYR A 70 -3.31 -9.61 4.83
CA TYR A 70 -3.02 -10.44 6.01
C TYR A 70 -2.10 -11.64 5.76
N ALA A 71 -1.72 -11.88 4.50
CA ALA A 71 -0.82 -12.97 4.15
C ALA A 71 0.52 -12.89 4.89
N LEU A 72 1.11 -14.05 5.22
CA LEU A 72 2.38 -14.12 5.97
C LEU A 72 3.51 -13.29 5.35
N ILE A 73 3.64 -13.34 4.02
CA ILE A 73 4.69 -12.60 3.29
C ILE A 73 4.51 -11.08 3.33
N VAL A 74 3.27 -10.61 3.50
CA VAL A 74 2.94 -9.19 3.64
C VAL A 74 3.21 -8.75 5.08
N ARG A 75 2.72 -9.51 6.06
CA ARG A 75 2.96 -9.23 7.49
C ARG A 75 4.45 -9.19 7.83
N ALA A 76 5.24 -10.13 7.31
CA ALA A 76 6.69 -10.13 7.48
C ALA A 76 7.32 -8.83 6.95
N ARG A 77 6.86 -8.36 5.78
CA ARG A 77 7.33 -7.10 5.19
C ARG A 77 6.86 -5.88 5.99
N LEU A 78 5.62 -5.88 6.47
CA LEU A 78 5.08 -4.81 7.30
C LEU A 78 5.85 -4.69 8.62
N THR A 79 6.11 -5.81 9.32
CA THR A 79 6.91 -5.83 10.55
C THR A 79 8.30 -5.24 10.31
N ASP A 80 8.96 -5.60 9.21
CA ASP A 80 10.28 -5.09 8.83
C ASP A 80 10.25 -3.57 8.57
N MET A 81 9.32 -3.06 7.76
CA MET A 81 9.32 -1.63 7.38
C MET A 81 8.72 -0.67 8.40
N SER A 82 7.79 -1.15 9.24
CA SER A 82 7.06 -0.31 10.21
C SER A 82 7.63 -0.40 11.62
N LEU A 83 8.77 -1.08 11.82
CA LEU A 83 9.32 -1.39 13.15
C LEU A 83 8.27 -2.06 14.05
N ASN A 84 7.55 -3.04 13.47
CA ASN A 84 6.46 -3.75 14.12
C ASN A 84 5.27 -2.87 14.59
N ARG A 85 5.07 -1.69 13.97
CA ARG A 85 3.91 -0.82 14.21
C ARG A 85 2.94 -0.87 13.05
N TRP A 86 2.21 -1.97 12.96
CA TRP A 86 1.12 -2.12 12.00
C TRP A 86 -0.08 -2.82 12.66
N ILE A 87 -1.30 -2.45 12.24
CA ILE A 87 -2.58 -2.97 12.74
C ILE A 87 -3.57 -3.27 11.62
#